data_AF-A0A9E0TNM1-F1
#
_entry.id   AF-A0A9E0TNM1-F1
#
_cell.length_a   1.000
_cell.length_b   1.000
_cell.length_c   1.000
_cell.angle_alpha   90.00
_cell.angle_beta   90.00
_cell.angle_gamma   90.00
#
_symmetry.space_group_name_H-M   'P 1'
#
loop_
_entity.id
_entity.type
_entity.pdbx_description
1 polymer ?
#
loop_
_entity_poly.entity_id
_entity_poly.type
_entity_poly.pdbx_seq_one_letter_code
_entity_poly.pdbx_strand_id
1 'polypeptide(L)'
;MKIQIPEALKADMPMTLWGRVLASTPIVMTVIATMLAGLASSEMTRAQYDRSMAAQLQSKSGDQWGFFQAKKLRGAVQGTALDMMTATVTVPAFDAAALQHAGEAQGGTLKALLESEHGRAALGYLARGEVPAGLPDGAHDAKIAAAQEAIDQMQPAAEIAHRLGEVSDASLETALHAARDQTVALDAATKPVSQAVEKIEHELEHATGIAPELRRSFTMARLRFDRARYDAEARLNQKIGGLYELQVRKSNLSAERHHFRSQKFFYGMLGAQLGVIVATFAMAARKRNWLWSFAAAAGVLALGFAGYVYMFL
;
A
#
# COMPACT_ATOMS: atom_id res chain seq x y z
N MET A 1 -42.16 -24.26 30.34
CA MET A 1 -43.05 -23.37 31.11
C MET A 1 -44.07 -22.76 30.15
N LYS A 2 -45.38 -23.06 30.28
CA LYS A 2 -46.43 -22.37 29.51
C LYS A 2 -46.69 -21.03 30.19
N ILE A 3 -46.33 -19.93 29.53
CA ILE A 3 -46.64 -18.58 30.00
C ILE A 3 -48.15 -18.41 29.87
N GLN A 4 -48.88 -18.39 31.00
CA GLN A 4 -50.31 -18.10 31.01
C GLN A 4 -50.49 -16.58 30.92
N ILE A 5 -50.96 -16.09 29.78
CA ILE A 5 -51.28 -14.68 29.58
C ILE A 5 -52.55 -14.37 30.39
N PRO A 6 -52.53 -13.37 31.30
CA PRO A 6 -53.69 -12.97 32.11
C PRO A 6 -54.94 -12.69 31.23
N GLU A 7 -56.11 -13.15 31.66
CA GLU A 7 -57.39 -12.98 30.95
C GLU A 7 -57.70 -11.51 30.61
N ALA A 8 -57.32 -10.58 31.48
CA ALA A 8 -57.48 -9.13 31.26
C ALA A 8 -56.73 -8.62 30.01
N LEU A 9 -55.57 -9.20 29.68
CA LEU A 9 -54.80 -8.86 28.46
C LEU A 9 -55.39 -9.50 27.20
N LYS A 10 -56.13 -10.61 27.32
CA LYS A 10 -56.80 -11.26 26.19
C LYS A 10 -58.04 -10.48 25.73
N ALA A 11 -58.74 -9.81 26.66
CA ALA A 11 -59.94 -9.04 26.34
C ALA A 11 -59.64 -7.82 25.44
N ASP A 12 -58.45 -7.22 25.57
CA ASP A 12 -58.02 -6.09 24.75
C ASP A 12 -57.29 -6.49 23.45
N MET A 13 -57.03 -7.79 23.25
CA MET A 13 -56.41 -8.27 22.02
C MET A 13 -57.45 -8.37 20.88
N PRO A 14 -57.23 -7.70 19.73
CA PRO A 14 -58.18 -7.76 18.63
C PRO A 14 -58.25 -9.18 18.04
N MET A 15 -59.42 -9.83 18.15
CA MET A 15 -59.60 -11.25 17.78
C MET A 15 -59.41 -11.54 16.28
N THR A 16 -59.56 -10.53 15.43
CA THR A 16 -59.32 -10.65 13.98
C THR A 16 -57.84 -10.90 13.67
N LEU A 17 -57.52 -11.76 12.71
CA LEU A 17 -56.14 -12.00 12.23
C LEU A 17 -55.40 -10.69 11.92
N TRP A 18 -56.11 -9.74 11.29
CA TRP A 18 -55.61 -8.39 11.04
C TRP A 18 -55.19 -7.65 12.30
N GLY A 19 -55.95 -7.75 13.38
CA GLY A 19 -55.61 -7.15 14.66
C GLY A 19 -54.32 -7.74 15.27
N ARG A 20 -54.10 -9.05 15.14
CA ARG A 20 -52.88 -9.70 15.62
C ARG A 20 -51.63 -9.25 14.85
N VAL A 21 -51.74 -9.12 13.53
CA VAL A 21 -50.65 -8.58 12.69
C VAL A 21 -50.34 -7.13 13.07
N LEU A 22 -51.36 -6.32 13.34
CA LEU A 22 -51.18 -4.93 13.74
C LEU A 22 -50.55 -4.80 15.14
N ALA A 23 -50.93 -5.66 16.09
CA ALA A 23 -50.34 -5.68 17.43
C ALA A 23 -48.87 -6.13 17.44
N SER A 24 -48.46 -7.01 16.52
CA SER A 24 -47.07 -7.46 16.41
C SER A 24 -46.15 -6.49 15.65
N THR A 25 -46.72 -5.55 14.88
CA THR A 25 -45.94 -4.63 14.03
C THR A 25 -44.89 -3.83 14.81
N PRO A 26 -45.18 -3.19 15.97
CA PRO A 26 -44.15 -2.48 16.74
C PRO A 26 -43.00 -3.38 17.21
N ILE A 27 -43.32 -4.62 17.61
CA ILE A 27 -42.33 -5.60 18.08
C ILE A 27 -41.41 -5.98 16.93
N VAL A 28 -41.98 -6.32 15.77
CA VAL A 28 -41.22 -6.68 14.56
C VAL A 28 -40.32 -5.52 14.12
N MET A 29 -40.86 -4.30 14.08
CA MET A 29 -40.09 -3.10 13.71
C MET A 29 -38.97 -2.80 14.69
N THR A 30 -39.17 -3.06 15.98
CA THR A 30 -38.12 -2.91 16.99
C THR A 30 -36.99 -3.90 16.74
N VAL A 31 -37.30 -5.17 16.46
CA VAL A 31 -36.29 -6.19 16.14
C VAL A 31 -35.50 -5.79 14.88
N ILE A 32 -36.20 -5.34 13.82
CA ILE A 32 -35.56 -4.85 12.60
C ILE A 32 -34.64 -3.67 12.90
N ALA A 33 -35.10 -2.69 13.67
CA ALA A 33 -34.29 -1.54 14.05
C ALA A 33 -33.02 -1.97 14.81
N THR A 34 -33.13 -2.91 15.75
CA THR A 34 -31.97 -3.45 16.47
C THR A 34 -31.00 -4.19 15.55
N MET A 35 -31.49 -4.96 14.58
CA MET A 35 -30.63 -5.62 13.59
C MET A 35 -29.90 -4.60 12.71
N LEU A 36 -30.59 -3.57 12.23
CA LEU A 36 -29.99 -2.49 11.44
C LEU A 36 -28.97 -1.69 12.24
N ALA A 37 -29.22 -1.46 13.54
CA ALA A 37 -28.24 -0.86 14.43
C ALA A 37 -26.95 -1.69 14.52
N GLY A 38 -27.09 -3.01 14.67
CA GLY A 38 -25.95 -3.94 14.70
C GLY A 38 -25.16 -3.95 13.38
N LEU A 39 -25.85 -3.94 12.24
CA LEU A 39 -25.21 -3.85 10.91
C LEU A 39 -24.52 -2.51 10.69
N ALA A 40 -25.15 -1.40 11.08
CA ALA A 40 -24.55 -0.07 11.00
C ALA A 40 -23.26 -0.01 11.85
N SER A 41 -23.30 -0.54 13.07
CA SER A 41 -22.14 -0.56 13.95
C SER A 41 -21.01 -1.44 13.41
N SER A 42 -21.31 -2.63 12.88
CA SER A 42 -20.27 -3.53 12.36
C SER A 42 -19.60 -2.96 11.11
N GLU A 43 -20.36 -2.35 10.20
CA GLU A 43 -19.83 -1.64 9.03
C GLU A 43 -18.99 -0.42 9.42
N MET A 44 -19.38 0.31 10.47
CA MET A 44 -18.57 1.42 11.00
C MET A 44 -17.24 0.91 11.56
N THR A 45 -17.25 -0.20 12.30
CA THR A 45 -16.02 -0.81 12.82
C THR A 45 -15.09 -1.27 11.69
N ARG A 46 -15.63 -1.86 10.61
CA ARG A 46 -14.86 -2.20 9.40
C ARG A 46 -14.25 -0.96 8.74
N ALA A 47 -15.03 0.11 8.58
CA ALA A 47 -14.53 1.37 8.04
C ALA A 47 -13.38 1.96 8.89
N GLN A 48 -13.48 1.88 10.22
CA GLN A 48 -12.42 2.31 11.14
C GLN A 48 -11.18 1.43 11.03
N TYR A 49 -11.34 0.12 10.92
CA TYR A 49 -10.23 -0.81 10.71
C TYR A 49 -9.49 -0.49 9.42
N ASP A 50 -10.20 -0.34 8.30
CA ASP A 50 -9.61 -0.03 7.00
C ASP A 50 -8.91 1.34 6.99
N ARG A 51 -9.45 2.35 7.69
CA ARG A 51 -8.74 3.64 7.88
C ARG A 51 -7.47 3.48 8.70
N SER A 52 -7.50 2.69 9.76
CA SER A 52 -6.31 2.44 10.58
C SER A 52 -5.23 1.67 9.80
N MET A 53 -5.63 0.72 8.97
CA MET A 53 -4.74 -0.01 8.07
C MET A 53 -4.14 0.93 7.01
N ALA A 54 -4.97 1.78 6.39
CA ALA A 54 -4.51 2.79 5.45
C ALA A 54 -3.46 3.72 6.08
N ALA A 55 -3.65 4.16 7.32
CA ALA A 55 -2.67 4.98 8.04
C ALA A 55 -1.34 4.25 8.28
N GLN A 56 -1.37 2.96 8.65
CA GLN A 56 -0.15 2.15 8.80
C GLN A 56 0.59 1.98 7.47
N LEU A 57 -0.16 1.69 6.40
CA LEU A 57 0.39 1.56 5.05
C LEU A 57 0.95 2.89 4.53
N GLN A 58 0.32 4.01 4.89
CA GLN A 58 0.79 5.34 4.53
C GLN A 58 2.12 5.66 5.22
N SER A 59 2.29 5.27 6.49
CA SER A 59 3.58 5.37 7.17
C SER A 59 4.66 4.56 6.43
N LYS A 60 4.37 3.31 6.06
CA LYS A 60 5.31 2.46 5.31
C LYS A 60 5.65 3.04 3.94
N SER A 61 4.65 3.55 3.21
CA SER A 61 4.86 4.24 1.94
C SER A 61 5.76 5.47 2.13
N GLY A 62 5.49 6.28 3.16
CA GLY A 62 6.30 7.44 3.52
C GLY A 62 7.77 7.10 3.78
N ASP A 63 8.04 6.02 4.52
CA ASP A 63 9.41 5.55 4.76
C ASP A 63 10.12 5.16 3.45
N GLN A 64 9.42 4.47 2.54
CA GLN A 64 9.99 4.08 1.23
C GLN A 64 10.28 5.29 0.35
N TRP A 65 9.39 6.28 0.33
CA TRP A 65 9.63 7.56 -0.35
C TRP A 65 10.80 8.34 0.28
N GLY A 66 10.93 8.31 1.60
CA GLY A 66 12.08 8.86 2.31
C GLY A 66 13.39 8.18 1.90
N PHE A 67 13.42 6.85 1.82
CA PHE A 67 14.58 6.11 1.31
C PHE A 67 14.87 6.43 -0.15
N PHE A 68 13.87 6.49 -1.03
CA PHE A 68 14.04 6.92 -2.42
C PHE A 68 14.72 8.28 -2.52
N GLN A 69 14.20 9.29 -1.81
CA GLN A 69 14.75 10.65 -1.82
C GLN A 69 16.19 10.67 -1.30
N ALA A 70 16.46 9.98 -0.19
CA ALA A 70 17.80 9.90 0.39
C ALA A 70 18.81 9.25 -0.58
N LYS A 71 18.41 8.18 -1.27
CA LYS A 71 19.26 7.50 -2.27
C LYS A 71 19.48 8.37 -3.49
N LYS A 72 18.45 9.05 -4.00
CA LYS A 72 18.59 10.03 -5.09
C LYS A 72 19.53 11.18 -4.73
N LEU A 73 19.42 11.72 -3.52
CA LEU A 73 20.32 12.77 -3.04
C LEU A 73 21.77 12.27 -2.99
N ARG A 74 22.02 11.06 -2.45
CA ARG A 74 23.37 10.48 -2.43
C ARG A 74 23.92 10.29 -3.85
N GLY A 75 23.12 9.76 -4.78
CA GLY A 75 23.50 9.65 -6.19
C GLY A 75 23.84 10.99 -6.83
N ALA A 76 23.05 12.04 -6.56
CA ALA A 76 23.32 13.39 -7.04
C ALA A 76 24.62 13.96 -6.47
N VAL A 77 24.91 13.76 -5.18
CA VAL A 77 26.17 14.17 -4.55
C VAL A 77 27.37 13.49 -5.22
N GLN A 78 27.29 12.19 -5.51
CA GLN A 78 28.36 11.49 -6.26
C GLN A 78 28.51 12.05 -7.69
N GLY A 79 27.39 12.40 -8.35
CA GLY A 79 27.39 13.06 -9.65
C GLY A 79 28.10 14.41 -9.62
N THR A 80 27.76 15.29 -8.67
CA THR A 80 28.41 16.59 -8.51
C THR A 80 29.91 16.45 -8.24
N ALA A 81 30.32 15.50 -7.40
CA ALA A 81 31.74 15.24 -7.14
C ALA A 81 32.48 14.81 -8.43
N LEU A 82 31.88 13.96 -9.24
CA LEU A 82 32.42 13.56 -10.55
C LEU A 82 32.57 14.74 -11.51
N ASP A 83 31.56 15.60 -11.57
CA ASP A 83 31.56 16.77 -12.44
C ASP A 83 32.67 17.74 -12.03
N MET A 84 32.84 17.98 -10.72
CA MET A 84 33.93 18.80 -10.20
C MET A 84 35.32 18.22 -10.50
N MET A 85 35.51 16.90 -10.33
CA MET A 85 36.78 16.25 -10.67
C MET A 85 37.10 16.36 -12.16
N THR A 86 36.11 16.13 -13.02
CA THR A 86 36.26 16.19 -14.48
C THR A 86 36.51 17.61 -14.97
N ALA A 87 35.91 18.62 -14.33
CA ALA A 87 36.12 20.03 -14.66
C ALA A 87 37.51 20.55 -14.22
N THR A 88 38.07 19.98 -13.15
CA THR A 88 39.32 20.48 -12.55
C THR A 88 40.56 19.76 -13.09
N VAL A 89 40.44 18.48 -13.45
CA VAL A 89 41.58 17.65 -13.87
C VAL A 89 41.19 16.79 -15.07
N THR A 90 42.06 16.74 -16.07
CA THR A 90 41.95 15.73 -17.13
C THR A 90 42.35 14.37 -16.57
N VAL A 91 41.36 13.52 -16.31
CA VAL A 91 41.58 12.16 -15.82
C VAL A 91 41.25 11.18 -16.96
N PRO A 92 42.16 10.25 -17.31
CA PRO A 92 41.87 9.25 -18.31
C PRO A 92 40.70 8.35 -17.86
N ALA A 93 40.06 7.68 -18.82
CA ALA A 93 39.11 6.63 -18.49
C ALA A 93 39.78 5.57 -17.60
N PHE A 94 39.02 4.98 -16.68
CA PHE A 94 39.54 3.94 -15.82
C PHE A 94 39.97 2.73 -16.62
N ASP A 95 41.22 2.32 -16.45
CA ASP A 95 41.82 1.16 -17.09
C ASP A 95 42.06 0.05 -16.06
N ALA A 96 41.20 -0.96 -16.10
CA ALA A 96 41.28 -2.11 -15.21
C ALA A 96 42.58 -2.92 -15.42
N ALA A 97 43.09 -2.98 -16.65
CA ALA A 97 44.33 -3.71 -16.96
C ALA A 97 45.54 -2.96 -16.40
N ALA A 98 45.57 -1.64 -16.50
CA ALA A 98 46.61 -0.82 -15.86
C ALA A 98 46.65 -1.02 -14.35
N LEU A 99 45.48 -1.09 -13.68
CA LEU A 99 45.39 -1.36 -12.25
C LEU A 99 45.86 -2.79 -11.89
N GLN A 100 45.55 -3.78 -12.73
CA GLN A 100 46.04 -5.15 -12.55
C GLN A 100 47.56 -5.23 -12.66
N HIS A 101 48.16 -4.64 -13.68
CA HIS A 101 49.62 -4.60 -13.83
C HIS A 101 50.32 -3.86 -12.68
N ALA A 102 49.73 -2.76 -12.22
CA ALA A 102 50.19 -2.06 -11.02
C ALA A 102 50.14 -2.98 -9.78
N GLY A 103 49.05 -3.73 -9.61
CA GLY A 103 48.91 -4.72 -8.54
C GLY A 103 49.91 -5.87 -8.63
N GLU A 104 50.19 -6.37 -9.84
CA GLU A 104 51.22 -7.39 -10.08
C GLU A 104 52.61 -6.92 -9.66
N ALA A 105 52.95 -5.68 -10.02
CA ALA A 105 54.23 -5.06 -9.66
C ALA A 105 54.35 -4.82 -8.14
N GLN A 106 53.24 -4.42 -7.50
CA GLN A 106 53.20 -4.23 -6.04
C GLN A 106 53.30 -5.55 -5.27
N GLY A 107 52.71 -6.63 -5.80
CA GLY A 107 52.56 -7.91 -5.13
C GLY A 107 51.62 -7.85 -3.92
N GLY A 108 51.78 -8.81 -3.00
CA GLY A 108 51.11 -8.81 -1.70
C GLY A 108 49.58 -8.83 -1.74
N THR A 109 48.97 -8.10 -0.81
CA THR A 109 47.51 -8.05 -0.60
C THR A 109 46.76 -7.46 -1.79
N LEU A 110 47.28 -6.39 -2.41
CA LEU A 110 46.65 -5.76 -3.57
C LEU A 110 46.53 -6.74 -4.74
N LYS A 111 47.61 -7.47 -5.05
CA LYS A 111 47.59 -8.51 -6.09
C LYS A 111 46.52 -9.58 -5.78
N ALA A 112 46.53 -10.12 -4.56
CA ALA A 112 45.59 -11.15 -4.15
C ALA A 112 44.13 -10.67 -4.22
N LEU A 113 43.85 -9.41 -3.84
CA LEU A 113 42.53 -8.81 -3.95
C LEU A 113 42.09 -8.66 -5.40
N LEU A 114 42.95 -8.16 -6.29
CA LEU A 114 42.62 -7.95 -7.70
C LEU A 114 42.41 -9.28 -8.46
N GLU A 115 43.11 -10.35 -8.08
CA GLU A 115 42.96 -11.70 -8.64
C GLU A 115 41.73 -12.46 -8.11
N SER A 116 41.25 -12.09 -6.91
CA SER A 116 40.05 -12.68 -6.31
C SER A 116 38.83 -12.56 -7.23
N GLU A 117 37.87 -13.47 -7.08
CA GLU A 117 36.62 -13.44 -7.87
C GLU A 117 35.89 -12.09 -7.72
N HIS A 118 35.75 -11.60 -6.49
CA HIS A 118 35.10 -10.32 -6.21
C HIS A 118 35.91 -9.11 -6.69
N GLY A 119 37.24 -9.17 -6.65
CA GLY A 119 38.11 -8.13 -7.20
C GLY A 119 37.95 -8.02 -8.71
N ARG A 120 38.02 -9.14 -9.44
CA ARG A 120 37.79 -9.17 -10.89
C ARG A 120 36.40 -8.66 -11.26
N ALA A 121 35.37 -9.07 -10.51
CA ALA A 121 34.01 -8.56 -10.70
C ALA A 121 33.95 -7.05 -10.47
N ALA A 122 34.55 -6.55 -9.38
CA ALA A 122 34.58 -5.12 -9.06
C ALA A 122 35.27 -4.29 -10.14
N LEU A 123 36.42 -4.71 -10.65
CA LEU A 123 37.09 -4.04 -11.76
C LEU A 123 36.21 -3.96 -13.01
N GLY A 124 35.50 -5.06 -13.33
CA GLY A 124 34.57 -5.09 -14.46
C GLY A 124 33.41 -4.10 -14.31
N TYR A 125 32.80 -4.02 -13.13
CA TYR A 125 31.71 -3.07 -12.86
C TYR A 125 32.19 -1.62 -12.80
N LEU A 126 33.35 -1.35 -12.19
CA LEU A 126 33.98 -0.03 -12.17
C LEU A 126 34.29 0.47 -13.58
N ALA A 127 34.82 -0.39 -14.46
CA ALA A 127 35.14 -0.04 -15.85
C ALA A 127 33.90 0.32 -16.67
N ARG A 128 32.77 -0.37 -16.44
CA ARG A 128 31.51 -0.07 -17.13
C ARG A 128 30.70 1.06 -16.47
N GLY A 129 30.97 1.38 -15.21
CA GLY A 129 30.11 2.28 -14.43
C GLY A 129 28.72 1.69 -14.18
N GLU A 130 28.62 0.37 -14.11
CA GLU A 130 27.38 -0.38 -13.94
C GLU A 130 27.36 -1.10 -12.60
N VAL A 131 26.18 -1.51 -12.16
CA VAL A 131 26.03 -2.41 -11.01
C VAL A 131 25.68 -3.82 -11.46
N PRO A 132 25.95 -4.85 -10.64
CA PRO A 132 25.40 -6.17 -10.84
C PRO A 132 23.90 -6.12 -11.14
N ALA A 133 23.47 -6.87 -12.15
CA ALA A 133 22.06 -7.03 -12.43
C ALA A 133 21.39 -7.67 -11.20
N GLY A 134 20.29 -7.06 -10.74
CA GLY A 134 19.43 -7.69 -9.75
C GLY A 134 18.62 -8.84 -10.35
N LEU A 135 17.65 -9.33 -9.60
CA LEU A 135 16.61 -10.19 -10.18
C LEU A 135 15.94 -9.43 -11.33
N PRO A 136 15.65 -10.11 -12.47
CA PRO A 136 14.94 -9.48 -13.57
C PRO A 136 13.61 -8.91 -13.07
N ASP A 137 13.14 -7.86 -13.74
CA ASP A 137 11.81 -7.35 -13.46
C ASP A 137 10.79 -8.46 -13.71
N GLY A 138 10.16 -8.94 -12.62
CA GLY A 138 9.09 -9.93 -12.71
C GLY A 138 7.96 -9.38 -13.56
N ALA A 139 7.24 -10.27 -14.26
CA ALA A 139 6.10 -9.87 -15.09
C ALA A 139 5.14 -9.00 -14.26
N HIS A 140 4.99 -7.74 -14.68
CA HIS A 140 4.12 -6.79 -14.01
C HIS A 140 2.67 -7.08 -14.40
N ASP A 141 1.79 -7.19 -13.40
CA ASP A 141 0.35 -7.16 -13.64
C ASP A 141 0.02 -5.82 -14.31
N ALA A 142 -0.45 -5.87 -15.55
CA ALA A 142 -0.78 -4.69 -16.35
C ALA A 142 -1.80 -3.78 -15.65
N LYS A 143 -2.66 -4.33 -14.79
CA LYS A 143 -3.63 -3.57 -14.01
C LYS A 143 -2.97 -2.76 -12.91
N ILE A 144 -1.95 -3.31 -12.25
CA ILE A 144 -1.16 -2.57 -11.25
C ILE A 144 -0.42 -1.42 -11.93
N ALA A 145 0.19 -1.67 -13.09
CA ALA A 145 0.86 -0.63 -13.87
C ALA A 145 -0.10 0.49 -14.29
N ALA A 146 -1.28 0.14 -14.82
CA ALA A 146 -2.29 1.12 -15.21
C ALA A 146 -2.83 1.93 -14.01
N ALA A 147 -3.00 1.30 -12.85
CA ALA A 147 -3.42 2.00 -11.63
C ALA A 147 -2.34 2.94 -11.10
N GLN A 148 -1.06 2.55 -11.17
CA GLN A 148 0.07 3.40 -10.81
C GLN A 148 0.20 4.60 -11.76
N GLU A 149 0.10 4.36 -13.07
CA GLU A 149 0.15 5.40 -14.09
C GLU A 149 -0.98 6.43 -13.90
N ALA A 150 -2.19 5.99 -13.56
CA ALA A 150 -3.31 6.88 -13.25
C ALA A 150 -3.01 7.81 -12.06
N ILE A 151 -2.29 7.32 -11.04
CA ILE A 151 -1.85 8.13 -9.90
C ILE A 151 -0.76 9.10 -10.32
N ASP A 152 0.26 8.62 -11.05
CA ASP A 152 1.39 9.43 -11.48
C ASP A 152 0.94 10.59 -12.42
N GLN A 153 -0.08 10.34 -13.24
CA GLN A 153 -0.73 11.35 -14.10
C GLN A 153 -1.75 12.23 -13.37
N MET A 154 -1.93 12.05 -12.06
CA MET A 154 -2.90 12.78 -11.24
C MET A 154 -4.33 12.74 -11.80
N GLN A 155 -4.75 11.59 -12.32
CA GLN A 155 -6.11 11.41 -12.84
C GLN A 155 -7.17 11.68 -11.76
N PRO A 156 -8.41 12.05 -12.14
CA PRO A 156 -9.51 12.24 -11.20
C PRO A 156 -9.69 11.03 -10.27
N ALA A 157 -10.06 11.28 -9.01
CA ALA A 157 -10.19 10.23 -7.99
C ALA A 157 -11.15 9.08 -8.40
N ALA A 158 -12.20 9.39 -9.17
CA ALA A 158 -13.13 8.38 -9.69
C ALA A 158 -12.47 7.43 -10.71
N GLU A 159 -11.58 7.95 -11.56
CA GLU A 159 -10.84 7.14 -12.54
C GLU A 159 -9.81 6.25 -11.84
N ILE A 160 -9.07 6.81 -10.87
CA ILE A 160 -8.15 6.04 -10.02
C ILE A 160 -8.91 4.92 -9.28
N ALA A 161 -10.07 5.23 -8.69
CA ALA A 161 -10.89 4.25 -7.99
C ALA A 161 -11.39 3.13 -8.92
N HIS A 162 -11.77 3.48 -10.16
CA HIS A 162 -12.16 2.50 -11.16
C HIS A 162 -11.01 1.53 -11.49
N ARG A 163 -9.81 2.06 -11.77
CA ARG A 163 -8.61 1.24 -12.04
C ARG A 163 -8.22 0.37 -10.85
N LEU A 164 -8.23 0.92 -9.65
CA LEU A 164 -7.94 0.17 -8.42
C LEU A 164 -8.95 -0.95 -8.14
N GLY A 165 -10.20 -0.79 -8.59
CA GLY A 165 -11.22 -1.84 -8.50
C GLY A 165 -10.89 -3.10 -9.30
N GLU A 166 -10.08 -2.98 -10.35
CA GLU A 166 -9.63 -4.12 -11.17
C GLU A 166 -8.45 -4.88 -10.57
N VAL A 167 -7.74 -4.25 -9.64
CA VAL A 167 -6.52 -4.77 -9.01
C VAL A 167 -6.88 -5.62 -7.79
N SER A 168 -6.51 -6.90 -7.81
CA SER A 168 -6.75 -7.81 -6.68
C SER A 168 -5.77 -7.56 -5.52
N ASP A 169 -6.17 -7.87 -4.28
CA ASP A 169 -5.26 -7.76 -3.13
C ASP A 169 -4.09 -8.73 -3.24
N ALA A 170 -4.35 -9.96 -3.69
CA ALA A 170 -3.33 -10.98 -3.90
C ALA A 170 -2.29 -10.57 -4.94
N SER A 171 -2.69 -9.92 -6.04
CA SER A 171 -1.73 -9.43 -7.04
C SER A 171 -0.89 -8.26 -6.52
N LEU A 172 -1.46 -7.35 -5.73
CA LEU A 172 -0.68 -6.29 -5.06
C LEU A 172 0.32 -6.85 -4.05
N GLU A 173 -0.09 -7.82 -3.23
CA GLU A 173 0.78 -8.47 -2.25
C GLU A 173 1.92 -9.22 -2.94
N THR A 174 1.62 -9.98 -3.99
CA THR A 174 2.62 -10.67 -4.82
C THR A 174 3.61 -9.69 -5.44
N ALA A 175 3.13 -8.58 -6.00
CA ALA A 175 3.98 -7.54 -6.58
C ALA A 175 4.87 -6.88 -5.52
N LEU A 176 4.35 -6.65 -4.32
CA LEU A 176 5.11 -6.08 -3.20
C LEU A 176 6.20 -7.03 -2.71
N HIS A 177 5.90 -8.33 -2.60
CA HIS A 177 6.90 -9.34 -2.27
C HIS A 177 8.00 -9.41 -3.34
N ALA A 178 7.63 -9.50 -4.61
CA ALA A 178 8.59 -9.51 -5.71
C ALA A 178 9.50 -8.27 -5.71
N ALA A 179 8.95 -7.07 -5.47
CA ALA A 179 9.73 -5.84 -5.39
C ALA A 179 10.71 -5.83 -4.20
N ARG A 180 10.33 -6.41 -3.05
CA ARG A 180 11.22 -6.58 -1.90
C ARG A 180 12.33 -7.59 -2.15
N ASP A 181 12.00 -8.71 -2.79
CA ASP A 181 12.97 -9.74 -3.14
C ASP A 181 14.01 -9.19 -4.13
N GLN A 182 13.60 -8.32 -5.06
CA GLN A 182 14.51 -7.59 -5.93
C GLN A 182 15.50 -6.70 -5.15
N THR A 183 15.04 -5.98 -4.11
CA THR A 183 15.91 -5.18 -3.24
C THR A 183 16.92 -6.05 -2.51
N VAL A 184 16.49 -7.18 -1.94
CA VAL A 184 17.38 -8.12 -1.25
C VAL A 184 18.40 -8.72 -2.23
N ALA A 185 17.96 -9.09 -3.43
CA ALA A 185 18.85 -9.64 -4.45
C ALA A 185 19.89 -8.61 -4.94
N LEU A 186 19.48 -7.34 -5.14
CA LEU A 186 20.41 -6.27 -5.51
C LEU A 186 21.44 -6.03 -4.39
N ASP A 187 21.03 -5.98 -3.13
CA ASP A 187 21.95 -5.82 -2.00
C ASP A 187 22.94 -7.00 -1.92
N ALA A 188 22.43 -8.23 -2.01
CA ALA A 188 23.26 -9.44 -2.01
C ALA A 188 24.29 -9.45 -3.15
N ALA A 189 23.90 -8.99 -4.35
CA ALA A 189 24.79 -8.93 -5.51
C ALA A 189 25.82 -7.79 -5.43
N THR A 190 25.43 -6.63 -4.89
CA THR A 190 26.29 -5.44 -4.83
C THR A 190 27.25 -5.45 -3.63
N LYS A 191 26.86 -6.03 -2.50
CA LYS A 191 27.65 -6.05 -1.26
C LYS A 191 29.09 -6.58 -1.42
N PRO A 192 29.35 -7.78 -2.00
CA PRO A 192 30.72 -8.27 -2.15
C PRO A 192 31.55 -7.40 -3.10
N VAL A 193 30.92 -6.80 -4.12
CA VAL A 193 31.58 -5.86 -5.04
C VAL A 193 32.00 -4.59 -4.30
N SER A 194 31.08 -3.96 -3.56
CA SER A 194 31.39 -2.75 -2.77
C SER A 194 32.51 -3.00 -1.75
N GLN A 195 32.48 -4.14 -1.06
CA GLN A 195 33.55 -4.52 -0.13
C GLN A 195 34.90 -4.73 -0.82
N ALA A 196 34.92 -5.28 -2.03
CA ALA A 196 36.15 -5.41 -2.82
C ALA A 196 36.67 -4.03 -3.26
N VAL A 197 35.80 -3.13 -3.70
CA VAL A 197 36.17 -1.74 -4.07
C VAL A 197 36.78 -1.00 -2.88
N GLU A 198 36.16 -1.08 -1.70
CA GLU A 198 36.68 -0.46 -0.46
C GLU A 198 38.07 -1.01 -0.07
N LYS A 199 38.28 -2.32 -0.16
CA LYS A 199 39.59 -2.94 0.12
C LYS A 199 40.65 -2.54 -0.90
N ILE A 200 40.31 -2.51 -2.19
CA ILE A 200 41.23 -2.08 -3.25
C ILE A 200 41.64 -0.62 -3.03
N GLU A 201 40.68 0.25 -2.70
CA GLU A 201 40.98 1.66 -2.38
C GLU A 201 41.95 1.77 -1.20
N HIS A 202 41.67 1.06 -0.11
CA HIS A 202 42.52 1.07 1.07
C HIS A 202 43.97 0.65 0.74
N GLU A 203 44.15 -0.41 -0.05
CA GLU A 203 45.48 -0.82 -0.49
C GLU A 203 46.13 0.21 -1.44
N LEU A 204 45.36 0.85 -2.32
CA LEU A 204 45.87 1.87 -3.23
C LEU A 204 46.37 3.13 -2.52
N GLU A 205 45.76 3.50 -1.39
CA GLU A 205 46.22 4.62 -0.55
C GLU A 205 47.62 4.36 0.01
N HIS A 206 47.92 3.11 0.39
CA HIS A 206 49.18 2.70 1.02
C HIS A 206 50.25 2.25 0.01
N ALA A 207 49.86 1.87 -1.21
CA ALA A 207 50.77 1.35 -2.22
C ALA A 207 51.72 2.43 -2.80
N THR A 208 53.03 2.30 -2.57
CA THR A 208 54.05 3.16 -3.19
C THR A 208 54.26 2.80 -4.66
N GLY A 209 54.63 3.76 -5.51
CA GLY A 209 54.94 3.50 -6.93
C GLY A 209 53.74 3.43 -7.88
N ILE A 210 52.50 3.50 -7.36
CA ILE A 210 51.29 3.61 -8.18
C ILE A 210 51.19 5.03 -8.75
N ALA A 211 50.99 5.13 -10.07
CA ALA A 211 50.82 6.41 -10.75
C ALA A 211 49.62 7.21 -10.16
N PRO A 212 49.79 8.51 -9.84
CA PRO A 212 48.71 9.35 -9.33
C PRO A 212 47.46 9.39 -10.23
N GLU A 213 47.66 9.31 -11.54
CA GLU A 213 46.60 9.26 -12.56
C GLU A 213 45.72 8.02 -12.39
N LEU A 214 46.33 6.87 -12.08
CA LEU A 214 45.62 5.61 -11.89
C LEU A 214 44.73 5.68 -10.65
N ARG A 215 45.25 6.22 -9.53
CA ARG A 215 44.45 6.46 -8.32
C ARG A 215 43.26 7.38 -8.59
N ARG A 216 43.48 8.50 -9.30
CA ARG A 216 42.39 9.43 -9.67
C ARG A 216 41.34 8.76 -10.56
N SER A 217 41.77 7.98 -11.56
CA SER A 217 40.86 7.25 -12.45
C SER A 217 40.03 6.22 -11.69
N PHE A 218 40.63 5.53 -10.72
CA PHE A 218 39.94 4.59 -9.83
C PHE A 218 38.90 5.31 -8.96
N THR A 219 39.25 6.43 -8.33
CA THR A 219 38.31 7.24 -7.55
C THR A 219 37.11 7.67 -8.41
N MET A 220 37.35 8.14 -9.64
CA MET A 220 36.25 8.48 -10.56
C MET A 220 35.39 7.27 -10.94
N ALA A 221 35.99 6.11 -11.20
CA ALA A 221 35.24 4.89 -11.47
C ALA A 221 34.36 4.49 -10.28
N ARG A 222 34.89 4.60 -9.06
CA ARG A 222 34.15 4.33 -7.82
C ARG A 222 32.94 5.25 -7.68
N LEU A 223 33.13 6.56 -7.86
CA LEU A 223 32.01 7.52 -7.77
C LEU A 223 30.92 7.22 -8.81
N ARG A 224 31.29 6.79 -10.03
CA ARG A 224 30.32 6.38 -11.06
C ARG A 224 29.56 5.13 -10.64
N PHE A 225 30.26 4.12 -10.12
CA PHE A 225 29.67 2.91 -9.59
C PHE A 225 28.69 3.20 -8.44
N ASP A 226 29.10 4.02 -7.45
CA ASP A 226 28.24 4.37 -6.32
C ASP A 226 27.01 5.17 -6.75
N ARG A 227 27.14 6.08 -7.72
CA ARG A 227 26.00 6.77 -8.33
C ARG A 227 25.02 5.77 -8.95
N ALA A 228 25.51 4.85 -9.79
CA ALA A 228 24.70 3.84 -10.45
C ALA A 228 23.98 2.92 -9.44
N ARG A 229 24.67 2.55 -8.35
CA ARG A 229 24.11 1.76 -7.25
C ARG A 229 22.99 2.50 -6.54
N TYR A 230 23.21 3.75 -6.14
CA TYR A 230 22.17 4.53 -5.47
C TYR A 230 20.97 4.79 -6.38
N ASP A 231 21.18 4.97 -7.68
CA ASP A 231 20.08 5.10 -8.65
C ASP A 231 19.27 3.79 -8.78
N ALA A 232 19.93 2.64 -8.77
CA ALA A 232 19.25 1.34 -8.79
C ALA A 232 18.44 1.10 -7.50
N GLU A 233 19.04 1.32 -6.33
CA GLU A 233 18.37 1.21 -5.03
C GLU A 233 17.18 2.19 -4.92
N ALA A 234 17.33 3.41 -5.43
CA ALA A 234 16.26 4.40 -5.45
C ALA A 234 15.05 3.90 -6.26
N ARG A 235 15.26 3.38 -7.47
CA ARG A 235 14.17 2.86 -8.32
C ARG A 235 13.37 1.75 -7.62
N LEU A 236 14.05 0.86 -6.90
CA LEU A 236 13.37 -0.21 -6.14
C LEU A 236 12.55 0.35 -4.97
N ASN A 237 13.09 1.32 -4.21
CA ASN A 237 12.34 1.98 -3.14
C ASN A 237 11.13 2.76 -3.66
N GLN A 238 11.27 3.42 -4.82
CA GLN A 238 10.15 4.09 -5.50
C GLN A 238 9.04 3.08 -5.86
N LYS A 239 9.42 1.93 -6.44
CA LYS A 239 8.49 0.86 -6.79
C LYS A 239 7.74 0.33 -5.57
N ILE A 240 8.43 0.05 -4.48
CA ILE A 240 7.81 -0.40 -3.22
C ILE A 240 6.90 0.70 -2.65
N GLY A 241 7.34 1.96 -2.66
CA GLY A 241 6.57 3.12 -2.21
C GLY A 241 5.25 3.30 -2.97
N GLY A 242 5.28 3.18 -4.29
CA GLY A 242 4.10 3.23 -5.16
C GLY A 242 3.12 2.07 -4.90
N LEU A 243 3.62 0.84 -4.73
CA LEU A 243 2.77 -0.31 -4.38
C LEU A 243 2.06 -0.12 -3.03
N TYR A 244 2.74 0.45 -2.03
CA TYR A 244 2.07 0.81 -0.77
C TYR A 244 1.03 1.91 -0.95
N GLU A 245 1.31 2.92 -1.78
CA GLU A 245 0.33 3.98 -2.06
C GLU A 245 -0.95 3.42 -2.68
N LEU A 246 -0.83 2.46 -3.61
CA LEU A 246 -1.98 1.74 -4.17
C LEU A 246 -2.78 1.03 -3.06
N GLN A 247 -2.11 0.33 -2.13
CA GLN A 247 -2.78 -0.33 -1.01
C GLN A 247 -3.46 0.68 -0.06
N VAL A 248 -2.83 1.83 0.23
CA VAL A 248 -3.44 2.92 1.03
C VAL A 248 -4.72 3.40 0.38
N ARG A 249 -4.69 3.72 -0.92
CA ARG A 249 -5.86 4.21 -1.65
C ARG A 249 -6.97 3.17 -1.70
N LYS A 250 -6.62 1.90 -1.93
CA LYS A 250 -7.59 0.81 -1.92
C LYS A 250 -8.25 0.63 -0.55
N SER A 251 -7.47 0.70 0.53
CA SER A 251 -7.97 0.63 1.91
C SER A 251 -8.88 1.81 2.24
N ASN A 252 -8.53 3.03 1.80
CA ASN A 252 -9.40 4.20 1.96
C ASN A 252 -10.72 4.06 1.19
N LEU A 253 -10.70 3.56 -0.06
CA LEU A 253 -11.91 3.30 -0.85
C LEU A 253 -12.78 2.21 -0.21
N SER A 254 -12.18 1.19 0.38
CA SER A 254 -12.90 0.17 1.16
C SER A 254 -13.56 0.81 2.38
N ALA A 255 -12.81 1.62 3.14
CA ALA A 255 -13.32 2.31 4.31
C ALA A 255 -14.49 3.25 3.99
N GLU A 256 -14.41 4.00 2.88
CA GLU A 256 -15.49 4.89 2.43
C GLU A 256 -16.76 4.10 2.06
N ARG A 257 -16.62 2.96 1.37
CA ARG A 257 -17.76 2.08 1.07
C ARG A 257 -18.41 1.57 2.35
N HIS A 258 -17.63 1.03 3.29
CA HIS A 258 -18.12 0.58 4.60
C HIS A 258 -18.80 1.73 5.39
N HIS A 259 -18.20 2.92 5.38
CA HIS A 259 -18.77 4.09 6.05
C HIS A 259 -20.10 4.51 5.43
N PHE A 260 -20.19 4.55 4.10
CA PHE A 260 -21.42 4.89 3.39
C PHE A 260 -22.52 3.87 3.69
N ARG A 261 -22.22 2.56 3.67
CA ARG A 261 -23.18 1.51 4.05
C ARG A 261 -23.66 1.65 5.49
N SER A 262 -22.73 1.89 6.42
CA SER A 262 -23.06 2.15 7.82
C SER A 262 -24.04 3.32 7.96
N GLN A 263 -23.79 4.43 7.25
CA GLN A 263 -24.68 5.60 7.26
C GLN A 263 -26.08 5.25 6.72
N LYS A 264 -26.17 4.43 5.67
CA LYS A 264 -27.46 3.97 5.12
C LYS A 264 -28.20 3.05 6.08
N PHE A 265 -27.52 2.09 6.72
CA PHE A 265 -28.14 1.25 7.75
C PHE A 265 -28.61 2.07 8.95
N PHE A 266 -27.86 3.10 9.35
CA PHE A 266 -28.26 4.01 10.41
C PHE A 266 -29.55 4.79 10.05
N TYR A 267 -29.66 5.32 8.83
CA TYR A 267 -30.90 5.95 8.38
C TYR A 267 -32.07 4.96 8.29
N GLY A 268 -31.82 3.72 7.87
CA GLY A 268 -32.82 2.65 7.89
C GLY A 268 -33.32 2.35 9.30
N MET A 269 -32.41 2.29 10.28
CA MET A 269 -32.74 2.14 11.71
C MET A 269 -33.61 3.29 12.21
N LEU A 270 -33.26 4.55 11.91
CA LEU A 270 -34.05 5.72 12.30
C LEU A 270 -35.47 5.68 11.70
N GLY A 271 -35.59 5.31 10.42
CA GLY A 271 -36.88 5.12 9.77
C GLY A 271 -37.72 4.03 10.44
N ALA A 272 -37.09 2.92 10.82
CA ALA A 272 -37.77 1.84 11.55
C ALA A 272 -38.25 2.28 12.94
N GLN A 273 -37.41 3.02 13.69
CA GLN A 273 -37.77 3.59 14.99
C GLN A 273 -38.93 4.57 14.89
N LEU A 274 -38.93 5.45 13.87
CA LEU A 274 -40.07 6.34 13.60
C LEU A 274 -41.35 5.54 13.34
N GLY A 275 -41.25 4.44 12.59
CA GLY A 275 -42.37 3.52 12.38
C GLY A 275 -42.93 2.94 13.67
N VAL A 276 -42.06 2.54 14.62
CA VAL A 276 -42.48 2.08 15.96
C VAL A 276 -43.24 3.17 16.71
N ILE A 277 -42.74 4.41 16.69
CA ILE A 277 -43.37 5.55 17.36
C ILE A 277 -44.76 5.81 16.80
N VAL A 278 -44.88 5.89 15.46
CA VAL A 278 -46.18 6.11 14.78
C VAL A 278 -47.16 4.99 15.06
N ALA A 279 -46.72 3.72 15.01
CA ALA A 279 -47.56 2.57 15.32
C ALA A 279 -48.06 2.60 16.77
N THR A 280 -47.19 2.99 17.71
CA THR A 280 -47.53 3.11 19.13
C THR A 280 -48.56 4.22 19.36
N PHE A 281 -48.38 5.40 18.76
CA PHE A 281 -49.37 6.48 18.83
C PHE A 281 -50.71 6.11 18.17
N ALA A 282 -50.68 5.41 17.04
CA ALA A 282 -51.89 4.94 16.36
C ALA A 282 -52.67 3.94 17.22
N MET A 283 -51.95 3.09 17.97
CA MET A 283 -52.52 2.18 18.96
C MET A 283 -53.15 2.94 20.14
N ALA A 284 -52.42 3.91 20.70
CA ALA A 284 -52.90 4.73 21.80
C ALA A 284 -54.13 5.57 21.42
N ALA A 285 -54.19 6.10 20.21
CA ALA A 285 -55.29 6.94 19.75
C ALA A 285 -56.59 6.18 19.46
N ARG A 286 -56.59 4.83 19.46
CA ARG A 286 -57.72 3.95 19.07
C ARG A 286 -58.37 4.26 17.71
N LYS A 287 -57.79 5.17 16.91
CA LYS A 287 -58.24 5.51 15.55
C LYS A 287 -57.64 4.52 14.57
N ARG A 288 -58.28 3.35 14.50
CA ARG A 288 -58.17 2.41 13.39
C ARG A 288 -58.64 3.19 12.15
N ASN A 289 -57.82 3.33 11.10
CA ASN A 289 -58.24 3.29 9.68
C ASN A 289 -57.20 3.84 8.67
N TRP A 290 -56.26 4.73 9.03
CA TRP A 290 -55.23 5.21 8.06
C TRP A 290 -53.78 5.22 8.58
N LEU A 291 -53.54 5.65 9.82
CA LEU A 291 -52.19 5.71 10.41
C LEU A 291 -51.50 4.33 10.48
N TRP A 292 -52.30 3.27 10.55
CA TRP A 292 -51.82 1.88 10.64
C TRP A 292 -51.29 1.35 9.31
N SER A 293 -51.98 1.65 8.20
CA SER A 293 -51.51 1.28 6.87
C SER A 293 -50.21 2.02 6.53
N PHE A 294 -50.08 3.27 6.98
CA PHE A 294 -48.84 4.03 6.86
C PHE A 294 -47.68 3.39 7.62
N ALA A 295 -47.91 2.95 8.86
CA ALA A 295 -46.89 2.27 9.66
C ALA A 295 -46.46 0.91 9.05
N ALA A 296 -47.41 0.11 8.57
CA ALA A 296 -47.10 -1.16 7.90
C ALA A 296 -46.32 -0.95 6.59
N ALA A 297 -46.72 0.04 5.78
CA ALA A 297 -46.01 0.41 4.56
C ALA A 297 -44.58 0.90 4.85
N ALA A 298 -44.40 1.72 5.88
CA ALA A 298 -43.08 2.18 6.32
C ALA A 298 -42.17 1.01 6.73
N GLY A 299 -42.72 -0.01 7.39
CA GLY A 299 -41.95 -1.21 7.77
C GLY A 299 -41.49 -2.05 6.58
N VAL A 300 -42.37 -2.29 5.61
CA VAL A 300 -42.01 -3.01 4.37
C VAL A 300 -40.97 -2.21 3.57
N LEU A 301 -41.13 -0.89 3.45
CA LEU A 301 -40.17 -0.02 2.79
C LEU A 301 -38.81 -0.05 3.49
N ALA A 302 -38.77 -0.06 4.83
CA ALA A 302 -37.52 -0.15 5.59
C ALA A 302 -36.80 -1.48 5.34
N LEU A 303 -37.52 -2.61 5.31
CA LEU A 303 -36.94 -3.92 4.98
C LEU A 303 -36.42 -3.97 3.55
N GLY A 304 -37.20 -3.48 2.58
CA GLY A 304 -36.78 -3.41 1.18
C GLY A 304 -35.54 -2.53 1.00
N PHE A 305 -35.51 -1.38 1.66
CA PHE A 305 -34.35 -0.47 1.64
C PHE A 305 -33.11 -1.11 2.27
N ALA A 306 -33.25 -1.76 3.42
CA ALA A 306 -32.15 -2.48 4.06
C ALA A 306 -31.59 -3.59 3.17
N GLY A 307 -32.46 -4.38 2.54
CA GLY A 307 -32.05 -5.43 1.59
C GLY A 307 -31.32 -4.86 0.37
N TYR A 308 -31.80 -3.74 -0.19
CA TYR A 308 -31.14 -3.04 -1.28
C TYR A 308 -29.74 -2.55 -0.89
N VAL A 309 -29.62 -1.89 0.27
CA VAL A 309 -28.32 -1.40 0.78
C VAL A 309 -27.35 -2.55 1.04
N TYR A 310 -27.83 -3.71 1.47
CA TYR A 310 -26.96 -4.86 1.71
C TYR A 310 -26.47 -5.53 0.41
N MET A 311 -27.30 -5.57 -0.63
CA MET A 311 -27.00 -6.31 -1.87
C MET A 311 -26.25 -5.50 -2.92
N PHE A 312 -26.53 -4.20 -3.04
CA PHE A 312 -26.08 -3.39 -4.18
C PHE A 312 -25.10 -2.26 -3.80
N LEU A 313 -24.88 -2.04 -2.51
CA LEU A 313 -23.95 -1.04 -1.98
C LEU A 313 -22.84 -1.74 -1.19
#